data_AF-A0A2V7JZU7-F1
#
_entry.id   AF-A0A2V7JZU7-F1
#
_cell.length_a   1.000
_cell.length_b   1.000
_cell.length_c   1.000
_cell.angle_alpha   90.00
_cell.angle_beta   90.00
_cell.angle_gamma   90.00
#
_symmetry.space_group_name_H-M   'P 1'
#
loop_
_entity.id
_entity.type
_entity.pdbx_description
1 polymer ?
#
loop_
_entity_poly.entity_id
_entity_poly.type
_entity_poly.pdbx_seq_one_letter_code
_entity_poly.pdbx_strand_id
1 'polypeptide(L)'
;MTILAGMFSRDRDPELSEVQVDAVRRALSRGGDAAITEFRDRRAFLAKVDIGAYGDAAFRIGPSGSVMMAAGHPLLSDAAGRGRSHDLAVLHERWDADRREVLDEVNGVFCAIHYDPETARLTLLADKLGLRPLYYWIGPRYVVFATSLRLLDALPEVPRIMDLRAVTEIAHFGYPLGDRTPYRDVAVLRPAEIVEVGSSFARRQRYWRWDRAA
;
A
#
# COMPACT_ATOMS: atom_id res chain seq x y z
N MET A 1 2.14 -11.63 10.90
CA MET A 1 2.17 -11.15 9.49
C MET A 1 1.06 -10.13 9.31
N THR A 2 1.29 -8.99 8.65
CA THR A 2 0.21 -8.02 8.35
C THR A 2 -0.21 -8.16 6.90
N ILE A 3 -1.53 -8.15 6.66
CA ILE A 3 -2.12 -8.18 5.32
C ILE A 3 -2.94 -6.90 5.17
N LEU A 4 -2.81 -6.20 4.04
CA LEU A 4 -3.61 -5.01 3.76
C LEU A 4 -4.10 -5.03 2.32
N ALA A 5 -5.25 -4.39 2.11
CA ALA A 5 -5.84 -4.16 0.80
C ALA A 5 -6.72 -2.90 0.86
N GLY A 6 -6.97 -2.32 -0.30
CA GLY A 6 -7.87 -1.18 -0.38
C GLY A 6 -8.20 -0.78 -1.79
N MET A 7 -9.12 0.17 -1.87
CA MET A 7 -9.65 0.74 -3.09
C MET A 7 -9.74 2.24 -2.96
N PHE A 8 -9.43 2.95 -4.04
CA PHE A 8 -9.53 4.41 -4.14
C PHE A 8 -10.20 4.80 -5.45
N SER A 9 -11.23 5.63 -5.38
CA SER A 9 -11.91 6.19 -6.53
C SER A 9 -11.13 7.39 -7.08
N ARG A 10 -10.88 7.35 -8.39
CA ARG A 10 -10.31 8.45 -9.19
C ARG A 10 -11.37 9.37 -9.76
N ASP A 11 -12.65 9.01 -9.63
CA ASP A 11 -13.75 9.81 -10.16
C ASP A 11 -13.83 11.19 -9.48
N ARG A 12 -14.30 12.21 -10.19
CA ARG A 12 -14.46 13.56 -9.62
C ARG A 12 -15.48 13.57 -8.49
N ASP A 13 -16.62 12.92 -8.70
CA ASP A 13 -17.59 12.60 -7.66
C ASP A 13 -17.41 11.11 -7.26
N PRO A 14 -16.72 10.84 -6.15
CA PRO A 14 -16.38 9.49 -5.77
C PRO A 14 -17.56 8.81 -5.07
N GLU A 15 -17.83 7.56 -5.48
CA GLU A 15 -18.70 6.67 -4.74
C GLU A 15 -18.14 5.24 -4.80
N LEU A 16 -17.71 4.74 -3.64
CA LEU A 16 -17.41 3.32 -3.44
C LEU A 16 -18.67 2.61 -2.96
N SER A 17 -19.16 1.69 -3.79
CA SER A 17 -20.34 0.88 -3.46
C SER A 17 -20.09 -0.06 -2.28
N GLU A 18 -21.15 -0.44 -1.56
CA GLU A 18 -21.06 -1.47 -0.51
C GLU A 18 -20.51 -2.78 -1.06
N VAL A 19 -20.88 -3.15 -2.29
CA VAL A 19 -20.41 -4.37 -2.96
C VAL A 19 -18.88 -4.38 -3.08
N GLN A 20 -18.29 -3.24 -3.43
CA GLN A 20 -16.84 -3.07 -3.55
C GLN A 20 -16.13 -3.17 -2.20
N VAL A 21 -16.65 -2.47 -1.20
CA VAL A 21 -16.12 -2.48 0.17
C VAL A 21 -16.17 -3.89 0.75
N ASP A 22 -17.30 -4.57 0.60
CA ASP A 22 -17.47 -5.95 1.07
C ASP A 22 -16.59 -6.93 0.31
N ALA A 23 -16.33 -6.71 -0.98
CA ALA A 23 -15.40 -7.55 -1.74
C ALA A 23 -13.98 -7.46 -1.17
N VAL A 24 -13.48 -6.26 -0.84
CA VAL A 24 -12.18 -6.07 -0.20
C VAL A 24 -12.16 -6.69 1.20
N ARG A 25 -13.22 -6.46 2.00
CA ARG A 25 -13.34 -7.01 3.36
C ARG A 25 -13.33 -8.54 3.36
N ARG A 26 -14.10 -9.17 2.45
CA ARG A 26 -14.12 -10.63 2.28
C ARG A 26 -12.79 -11.18 1.81
N ALA A 27 -12.10 -10.48 0.91
CA ALA A 27 -10.77 -10.90 0.44
C ALA A 27 -9.75 -10.97 1.59
N LEU A 28 -9.82 -10.02 2.54
CA LEU A 28 -8.96 -9.98 3.72
C LEU A 28 -9.33 -11.02 4.79
N SER A 29 -10.60 -11.42 4.89
CA SER A 29 -11.06 -12.40 5.88
C SER A 29 -10.48 -13.79 5.61
N ARG A 30 -9.68 -14.32 6.55
CA ARG A 30 -9.05 -15.65 6.44
C ARG A 30 -9.73 -16.72 7.32
N GLY A 31 -10.96 -16.53 7.75
CA GLY A 31 -11.75 -17.55 8.45
C GLY A 31 -11.39 -17.74 9.93
N GLY A 32 -10.97 -16.68 10.63
CA GLY A 32 -10.80 -16.67 12.09
C GLY A 32 -11.12 -15.30 12.70
N ASP A 33 -11.09 -15.18 14.03
CA ASP A 33 -11.47 -13.97 14.80
C ASP A 33 -10.52 -12.77 14.66
N ALA A 34 -9.67 -12.74 13.64
CA ALA A 34 -8.73 -11.64 13.44
C ALA A 34 -9.49 -10.36 13.05
N ALA A 35 -9.53 -9.39 13.96
CA ALA A 35 -10.21 -8.12 13.73
C ALA A 35 -9.61 -7.37 12.53
N ILE A 36 -10.49 -6.92 11.63
CA ILE A 36 -10.12 -6.05 10.51
C ILE A 36 -10.09 -4.61 11.04
N THR A 37 -8.95 -3.94 10.87
CA THR A 37 -8.86 -2.48 11.05
C THR A 37 -9.14 -1.82 9.70
N GLU A 38 -10.11 -0.91 9.65
CA GLU A 38 -10.53 -0.27 8.41
C GLU A 38 -10.77 1.23 8.55
N PHE A 39 -10.64 1.94 7.43
CA PHE A 39 -11.09 3.30 7.20
C PHE A 39 -11.96 3.33 5.94
N ARG A 40 -13.00 4.15 5.97
CA ARG A 40 -13.87 4.38 4.82
C ARG A 40 -14.34 5.82 4.75
N ASP A 41 -14.27 6.39 3.56
CA ASP A 41 -15.05 7.54 3.16
C ASP A 41 -15.67 7.30 1.76
N ARG A 42 -16.17 8.36 1.10
CA ARG A 42 -16.75 8.27 -0.25
C ARG A 42 -15.74 7.83 -1.31
N ARG A 43 -14.45 8.09 -1.11
CA ARG A 43 -13.38 7.94 -2.10
C ARG A 43 -12.46 6.77 -1.82
N ALA A 44 -12.20 6.43 -0.56
CA ALA A 44 -11.24 5.42 -0.18
C ALA A 44 -11.85 4.40 0.78
N PHE A 45 -11.54 3.13 0.54
CA PHE A 45 -11.70 2.06 1.50
C PHE A 45 -10.35 1.40 1.73
N LEU A 46 -9.95 1.36 2.99
CA LEU A 46 -8.59 1.08 3.42
C LEU A 46 -8.69 0.04 4.54
N ALA A 47 -8.17 -1.18 4.37
CA ALA A 47 -8.35 -2.23 5.36
C ALA A 47 -7.09 -3.09 5.57
N LYS A 48 -6.90 -3.54 6.80
CA LYS A 48 -5.79 -4.43 7.18
C LYS A 48 -6.14 -5.40 8.28
N VAL A 49 -5.35 -6.47 8.36
CA VAL A 49 -5.39 -7.49 9.42
C VAL A 49 -3.97 -7.71 9.94
N ASP A 50 -3.80 -7.61 11.26
CA ASP A 50 -2.54 -7.91 11.95
C ASP A 50 -2.57 -9.31 12.56
N ILE A 51 -1.74 -10.23 12.03
CA ILE A 51 -1.63 -11.61 12.55
C ILE A 51 -0.52 -11.66 13.62
N GLY A 52 -0.66 -10.87 14.68
CA GLY A 52 0.08 -10.98 15.96
C GLY A 52 1.61 -10.78 15.99
N ALA A 53 2.28 -10.55 14.86
CA ALA A 53 3.76 -10.59 14.81
C ALA A 53 4.49 -9.38 15.45
N TYR A 54 3.79 -8.27 15.69
CA TYR A 54 4.43 -7.01 16.13
C TYR A 54 3.80 -6.39 17.39
N GLY A 55 2.80 -7.04 18.01
CA GLY A 55 2.14 -6.55 19.23
C GLY A 55 1.21 -5.34 19.04
N ASP A 56 1.61 -4.31 18.28
CA ASP A 56 0.89 -3.04 18.17
C ASP A 56 0.39 -2.76 16.74
N ALA A 57 -0.81 -2.20 16.58
CA ALA A 57 -1.40 -1.94 15.27
C ALA A 57 -0.74 -0.78 14.51
N ALA A 58 -0.15 -1.06 13.34
CA ALA A 58 0.32 -0.03 12.41
C ALA A 58 -0.83 0.58 11.59
N PHE A 59 -1.66 1.41 12.23
CA PHE A 59 -2.77 2.16 11.61
C PHE A 59 -3.01 3.46 12.39
N ARG A 60 -3.19 4.58 11.70
CA ARG A 60 -3.42 5.90 12.31
C ARG A 60 -4.30 6.77 11.43
N ILE A 61 -5.15 7.56 12.08
CA ILE A 61 -5.90 8.67 11.48
C ILE A 61 -5.34 9.96 12.09
N GLY A 62 -4.94 10.91 11.25
CA GLY A 62 -4.38 12.19 11.63
C GLY A 62 -5.47 13.23 11.95
N PRO A 63 -5.10 14.40 12.49
CA PRO A 63 -6.06 15.44 12.88
C PRO A 63 -6.88 16.00 11.71
N SER A 64 -6.34 16.01 10.49
CA SER A 64 -7.04 16.41 9.25
C SER A 64 -7.90 15.29 8.64
N GLY A 65 -7.95 14.12 9.27
CA GLY A 65 -8.60 12.93 8.71
C GLY A 65 -7.74 12.16 7.71
N SER A 66 -6.49 12.59 7.46
CA SER A 66 -5.50 11.78 6.74
C SER A 66 -5.30 10.42 7.41
N VAL A 67 -4.98 9.39 6.64
CA VAL A 67 -4.86 8.02 7.14
C VAL A 67 -3.51 7.46 6.72
N MET A 68 -2.83 6.80 7.65
CA MET A 68 -1.65 6.00 7.34
C MET A 68 -1.77 4.60 7.93
N MET A 69 -1.43 3.59 7.13
CA MET A 69 -1.27 2.22 7.62
C MET A 69 -0.06 1.56 7.01
N ALA A 70 0.49 0.57 7.70
CA ALA A 70 1.63 -0.20 7.19
C ALA A 70 1.50 -1.70 7.45
N ALA A 71 2.08 -2.49 6.54
CA ALA A 71 2.44 -3.87 6.78
C ALA A 71 3.95 -3.95 6.98
N GLY A 72 4.42 -4.51 8.10
CA GLY A 72 5.83 -4.44 8.50
C GLY A 72 6.07 -3.40 9.60
N HIS A 73 7.30 -2.93 9.73
CA HIS A 73 7.72 -1.93 10.74
C HIS A 73 8.67 -0.92 10.09
N PRO A 74 8.36 0.38 10.10
CA PRO A 74 9.26 1.41 9.57
C PRO A 74 10.65 1.47 10.21
N LEU A 75 10.81 1.24 11.53
CA LEU A 75 12.10 1.33 12.24
C LEU A 75 12.82 2.67 11.99
N LEU A 76 12.30 3.72 12.62
CA LEU A 76 12.93 5.04 12.58
C LEU A 76 14.19 5.06 13.46
N SER A 77 15.27 5.65 12.94
CA SER A 77 16.60 5.63 13.56
C SER A 77 16.62 6.20 14.99
N ASP A 78 15.88 7.29 15.24
CA ASP A 78 15.83 7.96 16.54
C ASP A 78 14.76 7.39 17.50
N ALA A 79 14.03 6.36 17.06
CA ALA A 79 12.89 5.80 17.79
C ALA A 79 13.18 4.42 18.40
N ALA A 80 14.45 4.01 18.50
CA ALA A 80 14.85 2.72 19.06
C ALA A 80 14.12 2.43 20.39
N GLY A 81 13.34 1.34 20.42
CA GLY A 81 12.58 0.91 21.60
C GLY A 81 11.18 1.51 21.79
N ARG A 82 10.71 2.43 20.93
CA ARG A 82 9.38 3.06 21.05
C ARG A 82 8.24 2.31 20.35
N GLY A 83 8.57 1.25 19.63
CA GLY A 83 7.60 0.32 19.03
C GLY A 83 7.03 0.77 17.68
N ARG A 84 6.32 -0.16 17.03
CA ARG A 84 5.86 -0.01 15.64
C ARG A 84 4.86 1.13 15.46
N SER A 85 3.93 1.30 16.39
CA SER A 85 2.89 2.33 16.29
C SER A 85 3.43 3.74 16.46
N HIS A 86 4.47 3.90 17.28
CA HIS A 86 5.17 5.17 17.42
C HIS A 86 5.88 5.55 16.12
N ASP A 87 6.60 4.61 15.50
CA ASP A 87 7.30 4.87 14.25
C ASP A 87 6.34 5.26 13.11
N LEU A 88 5.20 4.59 13.02
CA LEU A 88 4.16 4.97 12.07
C LEU A 88 3.60 6.36 12.36
N ALA A 89 3.42 6.71 13.64
CA ALA A 89 2.91 8.02 14.03
C ALA A 89 3.85 9.15 13.61
N VAL A 90 5.16 8.99 13.84
CA VAL A 90 6.17 9.96 13.42
C VAL A 90 6.22 10.04 11.89
N LEU A 91 6.23 8.91 11.20
CA LEU A 91 6.21 8.88 9.73
C LEU A 91 4.97 9.61 9.18
N HIS A 92 3.79 9.37 9.75
CA HIS A 92 2.53 10.00 9.36
C HIS A 92 2.58 11.52 9.60
N GLU A 93 2.96 11.97 10.79
CA GLU A 93 3.05 13.40 11.11
C GLU A 93 4.04 14.14 10.18
N ARG A 94 5.19 13.53 9.90
CA ARG A 94 6.19 14.09 8.99
C ARG A 94 5.65 14.14 7.56
N TRP A 95 4.93 13.11 7.14
CA TRP A 95 4.31 13.06 5.82
C TRP A 95 3.23 14.14 5.64
N ASP A 96 2.34 14.31 6.62
CA ASP A 96 1.30 15.35 6.59
C ASP A 96 1.92 16.76 6.57
N ALA A 97 3.07 16.95 7.22
CA ALA A 97 3.82 18.21 7.20
C ALA A 97 4.69 18.41 5.94
N ASP A 98 4.51 17.60 4.90
CA ASP A 98 5.30 17.59 3.66
C ASP A 98 6.81 17.30 3.82
N ARG A 99 7.23 16.76 4.97
CA ARG A 99 8.63 16.43 5.30
C ARG A 99 8.99 15.03 4.84
N ARG A 100 9.24 14.86 3.53
CA ARG A 100 9.52 13.58 2.87
C ARG A 100 10.87 12.97 3.24
N GLU A 101 11.82 13.79 3.69
CA GLU A 101 13.15 13.41 4.16
C GLU A 101 13.13 12.40 5.31
N VAL A 102 12.00 12.29 6.05
CA VAL A 102 11.80 11.24 7.06
C VAL A 102 12.06 9.83 6.49
N LEU A 103 11.83 9.61 5.20
CA LEU A 103 12.06 8.30 4.56
C LEU A 103 13.54 7.91 4.50
N ASP A 104 14.47 8.87 4.60
CA ASP A 104 15.90 8.59 4.66
C ASP A 104 16.29 7.99 6.02
N GLU A 105 15.55 8.35 7.08
CA GLU A 105 15.76 7.88 8.47
C GLU A 105 15.14 6.50 8.75
N VAL A 106 14.24 6.05 7.86
CA VAL A 106 13.50 4.79 7.97
C VAL A 106 14.38 3.62 7.50
N ASN A 107 14.60 2.63 8.36
CA ASN A 107 15.52 1.51 8.11
C ASN A 107 14.85 0.12 8.18
N GLY A 108 13.53 0.09 8.29
CA GLY A 108 12.78 -1.14 8.44
C GLY A 108 12.23 -1.72 7.16
N VAL A 109 11.58 -2.87 7.33
CA VAL A 109 10.97 -3.65 6.24
C VAL A 109 9.46 -3.49 6.31
N PHE A 110 8.91 -2.70 5.39
CA PHE A 110 7.52 -2.32 5.39
C PHE A 110 7.02 -1.90 3.99
N CYS A 111 5.71 -1.99 3.80
CA CYS A 111 5.02 -1.16 2.82
C CYS A 111 3.92 -0.37 3.54
N ALA A 112 3.62 0.83 3.05
CA ALA A 112 2.68 1.73 3.67
C ALA A 112 1.72 2.35 2.66
N ILE A 113 0.54 2.68 3.16
CA ILE A 113 -0.50 3.43 2.46
C ILE A 113 -0.67 4.74 3.22
N HIS A 114 -0.66 5.86 2.52
CA HIS A 114 -1.14 7.13 3.03
C HIS A 114 -2.27 7.64 2.16
N TYR A 115 -3.33 8.12 2.77
CA TYR A 115 -4.45 8.74 2.09
C TYR A 115 -4.77 10.07 2.75
N ASP A 116 -4.93 11.10 1.93
CA ASP A 116 -5.32 12.42 2.38
C ASP A 116 -6.67 12.80 1.72
N PRO A 117 -7.76 12.93 2.53
CA PRO A 117 -9.06 13.31 2.01
C PRO A 117 -9.13 14.77 1.55
N GLU A 118 -8.33 15.67 2.10
CA GLU A 118 -8.33 17.09 1.72
C GLU A 118 -7.76 17.26 0.30
N THR A 119 -6.66 16.57 -0.01
CA THR A 119 -6.03 16.61 -1.33
C THR A 119 -6.53 15.52 -2.29
N ALA A 120 -7.42 14.63 -1.83
CA ALA A 120 -7.89 13.46 -2.56
C ALA A 120 -6.74 12.64 -3.17
N ARG A 121 -5.68 12.42 -2.37
CA ARG A 121 -4.43 11.78 -2.81
C ARG A 121 -4.20 10.47 -2.08
N LEU A 122 -4.03 9.40 -2.85
CA LEU A 122 -3.55 8.11 -2.38
C LEU A 122 -2.04 8.01 -2.64
N THR A 123 -1.29 7.57 -1.64
CA THR A 123 0.15 7.27 -1.75
C THR A 123 0.39 5.82 -1.36
N LEU A 124 1.08 5.08 -2.23
CA LEU A 124 1.61 3.75 -1.96
C LEU A 124 3.13 3.86 -1.79
N LEU A 125 3.68 3.27 -0.73
CA LEU A 125 5.09 3.37 -0.38
C LEU A 125 5.68 1.98 -0.13
N ALA A 126 6.83 1.70 -0.74
CA ALA A 126 7.66 0.54 -0.43
C ALA A 126 8.94 0.97 0.31
N ASP A 127 9.42 0.14 1.24
CA ASP A 127 10.71 0.34 1.89
C ASP A 127 11.90 0.34 0.90
N LYS A 128 13.10 0.69 1.40
CA LYS A 128 14.32 0.86 0.62
C LYS A 128 14.73 -0.38 -0.19
N LEU A 129 14.29 -1.57 0.25
CA LEU A 129 14.58 -2.86 -0.41
C LEU A 129 13.37 -3.46 -1.12
N GLY A 130 12.16 -2.95 -0.89
CA GLY A 130 10.93 -3.48 -1.46
C GLY A 130 10.63 -4.93 -1.04
N LEU A 131 11.08 -5.34 0.16
CA LEU A 131 10.99 -6.74 0.60
C LEU A 131 9.54 -7.17 0.87
N ARG A 132 8.67 -6.23 1.24
CA ARG A 132 7.24 -6.50 1.34
C ARG A 132 6.55 -6.09 0.06
N PRO A 133 5.98 -7.04 -0.70
CA PRO A 133 5.30 -6.70 -1.92
C PRO A 133 4.04 -5.88 -1.62
N LEU A 134 3.85 -4.83 -2.40
CA LEU A 134 2.61 -4.08 -2.47
C LEU A 134 2.23 -4.02 -3.95
N TYR A 135 1.23 -4.82 -4.31
CA TYR A 135 0.69 -4.88 -5.66
C TYR A 135 -0.38 -3.81 -5.82
N TYR A 136 -0.47 -3.24 -7.00
CA TYR A 136 -1.49 -2.26 -7.32
C TYR A 136 -1.88 -2.32 -8.79
N TRP A 137 -3.12 -1.93 -9.06
CA TRP A 137 -3.66 -1.71 -10.38
C TRP A 137 -4.25 -0.31 -10.42
N ILE A 138 -3.90 0.47 -11.45
CA ILE A 138 -4.45 1.80 -11.69
C ILE A 138 -5.37 1.70 -12.90
N GLY A 139 -6.67 1.59 -12.63
CA GLY A 139 -7.70 1.64 -13.64
C GLY A 139 -8.13 3.06 -14.00
N PRO A 140 -9.07 3.20 -14.96
CA PRO A 140 -9.62 4.49 -15.32
C PRO A 140 -10.38 5.15 -14.16
N ARG A 141 -11.13 4.36 -13.38
CA ARG A 141 -12.00 4.85 -12.30
C ARG A 141 -11.50 4.53 -10.91
N TYR A 142 -10.74 3.44 -10.75
CA TYR A 142 -10.34 2.94 -9.44
C TYR A 142 -8.85 2.63 -9.41
N VAL A 143 -8.24 2.82 -8.25
CA VAL A 143 -6.99 2.19 -7.87
C VAL A 143 -7.33 1.08 -6.89
N VAL A 144 -6.76 -0.09 -7.11
CA VAL A 144 -6.88 -1.22 -6.19
C VAL A 144 -5.48 -1.65 -5.80
N PHE A 145 -5.22 -1.88 -4.52
CA PHE A 145 -3.91 -2.30 -4.04
C PHE A 145 -4.03 -3.34 -2.94
N ALA A 146 -3.02 -4.20 -2.82
CA ALA A 146 -2.95 -5.22 -1.79
C ALA A 146 -1.54 -5.78 -1.59
N THR A 147 -1.25 -6.35 -0.42
CA THR A 147 0.03 -7.03 -0.15
C THR A 147 0.12 -8.45 -0.72
N SER A 148 -0.88 -8.90 -1.48
CA SER A 148 -0.89 -10.20 -2.15
C SER A 148 -1.71 -10.14 -3.43
N LEU A 149 -1.22 -10.75 -4.51
CA LEU A 149 -1.95 -10.89 -5.77
C LEU A 149 -3.30 -11.60 -5.58
N ARG A 150 -3.37 -12.60 -4.70
CA ARG A 150 -4.63 -13.32 -4.39
C ARG A 150 -5.76 -12.37 -3.96
N LEU A 151 -5.43 -11.27 -3.28
CA LEU A 151 -6.43 -10.31 -2.81
C LEU A 151 -6.96 -9.47 -3.97
N LEU A 152 -6.08 -9.07 -4.90
CA LEU A 152 -6.48 -8.39 -6.12
C LEU A 152 -7.33 -9.30 -7.01
N ASP A 153 -6.97 -10.58 -7.10
CA ASP A 153 -7.72 -11.57 -7.88
C ASP A 153 -9.17 -11.70 -7.42
N ALA A 154 -9.47 -11.44 -6.15
CA ALA A 154 -10.83 -11.51 -5.63
C ALA A 154 -11.73 -10.33 -6.06
N LEU A 155 -11.16 -9.27 -6.65
CA LEU A 155 -11.86 -8.01 -6.94
C LEU A 155 -12.24 -7.92 -8.43
N PRO A 156 -13.53 -7.74 -8.76
CA PRO A 156 -13.99 -7.67 -10.16
C PRO A 156 -13.41 -6.51 -10.98
N GLU A 157 -13.01 -5.42 -10.31
CA GLU A 157 -12.45 -4.23 -10.96
C GLU A 157 -11.10 -4.50 -11.62
N VAL A 158 -10.33 -5.46 -11.10
CA VAL A 158 -8.98 -5.77 -11.58
C VAL A 158 -9.09 -6.74 -12.78
N PRO A 159 -8.67 -6.34 -13.99
CA PRO A 159 -8.73 -7.22 -15.16
C PRO A 159 -7.81 -8.43 -14.98
N ARG A 160 -8.37 -9.64 -15.11
CA ARG A 160 -7.62 -10.90 -15.01
C ARG A 160 -7.04 -11.31 -16.37
N ILE A 161 -6.26 -10.41 -16.97
CA ILE A 161 -5.64 -10.64 -18.28
C ILE A 161 -4.19 -11.07 -18.06
N MET A 162 -3.81 -12.22 -18.61
CA MET A 162 -2.46 -12.76 -18.44
C MET A 162 -1.40 -11.93 -19.18
N ASP A 163 -0.29 -11.65 -18.51
CA ASP A 163 0.94 -11.16 -19.14
C ASP A 163 1.83 -12.35 -19.51
N LEU A 164 1.77 -12.77 -20.78
CA LEU A 164 2.56 -13.89 -21.28
C LEU A 164 4.08 -13.68 -21.12
N ARG A 165 4.55 -12.44 -21.11
CA ARG A 165 5.97 -12.14 -20.90
C ARG A 165 6.36 -12.39 -19.46
N ALA A 166 5.55 -11.93 -18.50
CA ALA A 166 5.76 -12.21 -17.09
C ALA A 166 5.67 -13.72 -16.79
N VAL A 167 4.71 -14.43 -17.40
CA VAL A 167 4.59 -15.89 -17.25
C VAL A 167 5.81 -16.61 -17.81
N THR A 168 6.33 -16.17 -18.97
CA THR A 168 7.56 -16.73 -19.55
C THR A 168 8.77 -16.50 -18.64
N GLU A 169 8.87 -15.32 -18.03
CA GLU A 169 9.94 -15.01 -17.09
C GLU A 169 9.85 -15.84 -15.81
N ILE A 170 8.64 -16.05 -15.29
CA ILE A 170 8.43 -16.94 -14.15
C ILE A 170 8.83 -18.38 -14.51
N ALA A 171 8.45 -18.86 -15.69
CA ALA A 171 8.81 -20.20 -16.14
C ALA A 171 10.33 -20.39 -16.32
N HIS A 172 11.05 -19.32 -16.70
CA HIS A 172 12.48 -19.40 -16.98
C HIS A 172 13.37 -19.04 -15.77
N PHE A 173 13.00 -18.03 -14.98
CA PHE A 173 13.79 -17.50 -13.86
C PHE A 173 13.20 -17.82 -12.47
N GLY A 174 11.96 -18.30 -12.40
CA GLY A 174 11.23 -18.51 -11.15
C GLY A 174 10.52 -17.26 -10.60
N TYR A 175 10.70 -16.09 -11.24
CA TYR A 175 10.07 -14.83 -10.84
C TYR A 175 9.94 -13.85 -12.04
N PRO A 176 8.97 -12.92 -12.03
CA PRO A 176 8.85 -11.90 -13.07
C PRO A 176 9.91 -10.80 -12.88
N LEU A 177 10.37 -10.19 -13.98
CA LEU A 177 11.39 -9.15 -13.93
C LEU A 177 10.80 -7.75 -13.73
N GLY A 178 11.47 -6.93 -12.91
CA GLY A 178 11.09 -5.56 -12.63
C GLY A 178 9.87 -5.48 -11.70
N ASP A 179 8.86 -4.72 -12.11
CA ASP A 179 7.60 -4.54 -11.39
C ASP A 179 6.45 -5.39 -11.96
N ARG A 180 6.75 -6.34 -12.85
CA ARG A 180 5.71 -7.16 -13.49
C ARG A 180 5.13 -8.20 -12.55
N THR A 181 3.91 -8.58 -12.89
CA THR A 181 3.18 -9.68 -12.25
C THR A 181 2.61 -10.59 -13.35
N PRO A 182 2.08 -11.77 -13.02
CA PRO A 182 1.40 -12.63 -14.00
C PRO A 182 0.21 -11.96 -14.71
N TYR A 183 -0.28 -10.81 -14.21
CA TYR A 183 -1.41 -10.07 -14.75
C TYR A 183 -0.94 -8.78 -15.42
N ARG A 184 -1.53 -8.47 -16.59
CA ARG A 184 -1.31 -7.18 -17.27
C ARG A 184 -1.80 -6.04 -16.38
N ASP A 185 -1.09 -4.92 -16.45
CA ASP A 185 -1.41 -3.67 -15.76
C ASP A 185 -1.43 -3.73 -14.23
N VAL A 186 -1.22 -4.92 -13.63
CA VAL A 186 -0.96 -5.08 -12.20
C VAL A 186 0.54 -5.03 -11.98
N ALA A 187 0.99 -4.02 -11.25
CA ALA A 187 2.39 -3.82 -10.91
C ALA A 187 2.64 -4.10 -9.42
N VAL A 188 3.88 -4.48 -9.09
CA VAL A 188 4.38 -4.46 -7.71
C VAL A 188 5.25 -3.22 -7.50
N LEU A 189 5.17 -2.58 -6.33
CA LEU A 189 6.07 -1.48 -6.00
C LEU A 189 7.53 -1.94 -6.09
N ARG A 190 8.36 -1.11 -6.71
CA ARG A 190 9.82 -1.29 -6.78
C ARG A 190 10.47 -0.89 -5.45
N PRO A 191 11.72 -1.32 -5.19
CA PRO A 191 12.48 -0.84 -4.05
C PRO A 191 12.55 0.70 -4.01
N ALA A 192 12.30 1.24 -2.82
CA ALA A 192 12.25 2.67 -2.54
C ALA A 192 11.27 3.48 -3.41
N GLU A 193 10.18 2.85 -3.87
CA GLU A 193 9.20 3.49 -4.73
C GLU A 193 8.05 4.13 -3.94
N ILE A 194 7.67 5.33 -4.38
CA ILE A 194 6.43 6.00 -4.04
C ILE A 194 5.58 6.07 -5.30
N VAL A 195 4.31 5.68 -5.17
CA VAL A 195 3.29 5.88 -6.20
C VAL A 195 2.20 6.77 -5.62
N GLU A 196 2.06 7.97 -6.17
CA GLU A 196 0.99 8.91 -5.82
C GLU A 196 -0.07 8.90 -6.90
N VAL A 197 -1.34 8.79 -6.49
CA VAL A 197 -2.49 8.80 -7.39
C VAL A 197 -3.54 9.78 -6.87
N GLY A 198 -4.03 10.61 -7.78
CA GLY A 198 -5.21 11.45 -7.57
C GLY A 198 -6.26 11.17 -8.64
N SER A 199 -7.23 12.08 -8.76
CA SER A 199 -8.31 11.96 -9.75
C SER A 199 -7.79 12.01 -11.19
N SER A 200 -6.83 12.90 -11.49
CA SER A 200 -6.34 13.14 -12.85
C SER A 200 -4.87 12.74 -13.07
N PHE A 201 -4.15 12.31 -12.04
CA PHE A 201 -2.72 12.03 -12.14
C PHE A 201 -2.36 10.69 -11.47
N ALA A 202 -1.28 10.09 -11.97
CA ALA A 202 -0.54 9.03 -11.31
C ALA A 202 0.95 9.29 -11.54
N ARG A 203 1.74 9.35 -10.47
CA ARG A 203 3.18 9.60 -10.51
C ARG A 203 3.90 8.50 -9.76
N ARG A 204 5.03 8.07 -10.33
CA ARG A 204 5.97 7.14 -9.70
C ARG A 204 7.28 7.87 -9.46
N GLN A 205 7.85 7.71 -8.28
CA GLN A 205 9.17 8.25 -7.96
C GLN A 205 9.93 7.29 -7.07
N ARG A 206 11.26 7.33 -7.19
CA ARG A 206 12.15 6.62 -6.27
C ARG A 206 12.74 7.62 -5.29
N TYR A 207 12.53 7.40 -3.99
CA TYR A 207 13.05 8.31 -2.96
C TYR A 207 14.47 7.98 -2.52
N TRP A 208 14.89 6.71 -2.64
CA TRP A 208 16.22 6.26 -2.22
C TRP A 208 17.01 5.60 -3.35
N ARG A 209 18.31 5.87 -3.40
CA ARG A 209 19.23 5.30 -4.39
C ARG A 209 20.51 4.84 -3.69
N TRP A 210 20.73 3.52 -3.66
CA TRP A 210 21.91 2.92 -3.05
C TRP A 210 23.22 3.36 -3.72
N ASP A 211 23.20 3.68 -5.01
CA ASP A 211 24.35 4.22 -5.73
C ASP A 211 24.69 5.68 -5.38
N ARG A 212 23.87 6.32 -4.52
CA ARG A 212 24.05 7.69 -4.03
C ARG A 212 24.12 7.77 -2.51
N ALA A 213 24.00 6.65 -1.81
CA ALA A 213 24.15 6.60 -0.37
C ALA A 213 25.65 6.73 -0.04
N ALA A 214 26.01 7.73 0.76
CA ALA A 214 27.38 7.94 1.25
C ALA A 214 27.76 6.93 2.32
#